data_AF-A0A1Y1WHL0-F1
#
_entry.id   AF-A0A1Y1WHL0-F1
#
_cell.length_a   1.000
_cell.length_b   1.000
_cell.length_c   1.000
_cell.angle_alpha   90.00
_cell.angle_beta   90.00
_cell.angle_gamma   90.00
#
_symmetry.space_group_name_H-M   'P 1'
#
loop_
_entity.id
_entity.type
_entity.pdbx_description
1 polymer ?
#
loop_
_entity_poly.entity_id
_entity_poly.type
_entity_poly.pdbx_seq_one_letter_code
_entity_poly.pdbx_strand_id
1 'polypeptide(L)'
;MLSRGALSIQARALKGIARATPCMQTRAESTDAASSEYQGSKNYVPGKQGYAPGFPPPRNWPAEPREPPKPQLASDLAVPTTKKQIDSRSSNPEQNATRLYKQKLREMRFSYQYDHLVKQQVKREQQEESLERVKRYQANRKEKLRQEWIEYDTKVRSDPLSAENVLNSEGKTLLSNIPGEESHADQHQPAVEASEEDSANEAVAKPSAGQPGYKLAPPRVSISIPKEANELRAQERTRNRELTQERRHEQKVQALMALFHEAESFVHYHNLEKKIYEFTNLLSVSHRTLGELVDDMNSNGGVTTSPEVARRTVELRNTLQGTTGRKGEMGMDGLIEWLDSHPEDANGIHHLDTSGDATKK
;
A
#
# COMPACT_ATOMS: atom_id res chain seq x y z
N MET A 1 -26.14 -37.17 1.49
CA MET A 1 -26.32 -35.71 1.33
C MET A 1 -25.11 -34.99 1.90
N LEU A 2 -24.49 -34.13 1.09
CA LEU A 2 -23.43 -33.14 1.35
C LEU A 2 -22.27 -33.52 2.28
N SER A 3 -21.27 -34.21 1.72
CA SER A 3 -19.91 -34.34 2.28
C SER A 3 -18.97 -33.36 1.56
N ARG A 4 -18.34 -32.45 2.31
CA ARG A 4 -17.22 -31.62 1.83
C ARG A 4 -15.94 -32.12 2.51
N GLY A 5 -15.21 -32.99 1.79
CA GLY A 5 -13.84 -33.34 2.12
C GLY A 5 -12.88 -32.23 1.68
N ALA A 6 -12.17 -31.63 2.63
CA ALA A 6 -11.04 -30.75 2.36
C ALA A 6 -9.79 -31.61 2.10
N LEU A 7 -9.30 -31.56 0.86
CA LEU A 7 -8.08 -32.21 0.42
C LEU A 7 -6.86 -31.38 0.87
N SER A 8 -5.94 -32.05 1.55
CA SER A 8 -4.62 -31.55 1.89
C SER A 8 -3.80 -31.25 0.63
N ILE A 9 -3.18 -30.09 0.57
CA ILE A 9 -2.21 -29.75 -0.47
C ILE A 9 -0.84 -30.20 0.03
N GLN A 10 -0.43 -31.42 -0.34
CA GLN A 10 0.97 -31.85 -0.23
C GLN A 10 1.79 -31.12 -1.30
N ALA A 11 2.66 -30.23 -0.85
CA ALA A 11 3.70 -29.64 -1.69
C ALA A 11 4.71 -30.73 -2.07
N ARG A 12 4.65 -31.18 -3.33
CA ARG A 12 5.70 -32.01 -3.93
C ARG A 12 6.94 -31.15 -4.14
N ALA A 13 7.93 -31.35 -3.27
CA ALA A 13 9.29 -30.88 -3.45
C ALA A 13 9.85 -31.40 -4.79
N LEU A 14 10.25 -30.47 -5.65
CA LEU A 14 11.03 -30.77 -6.84
C LEU A 14 12.42 -31.20 -6.38
N LYS A 15 12.71 -32.51 -6.50
CA LYS A 15 14.07 -33.06 -6.51
C LYS A 15 14.80 -32.52 -7.76
N GLY A 16 15.33 -31.31 -7.64
CA GLY A 16 16.39 -30.82 -8.50
C GLY A 16 17.70 -31.41 -8.02
N ILE A 17 18.14 -32.47 -8.70
CA ILE A 17 19.46 -33.08 -8.50
C ILE A 17 20.50 -32.02 -8.85
N ALA A 18 21.04 -31.36 -7.83
CA ALA A 18 22.24 -30.55 -7.95
C ALA A 18 23.40 -31.48 -8.30
N ARG A 19 23.70 -31.60 -9.59
CA ARG A 19 25.01 -32.09 -10.03
C ARG A 19 26.02 -31.02 -9.64
N ALA A 20 26.69 -31.26 -8.52
CA ALA A 20 27.89 -30.55 -8.12
C ALA A 20 28.90 -30.61 -9.26
N THR A 21 29.06 -29.50 -9.97
CA THR A 21 30.23 -29.29 -10.83
C THR A 21 31.44 -29.09 -9.92
N PRO A 22 32.54 -29.83 -10.11
CA PRO A 22 33.73 -29.69 -9.30
C PRO A 22 34.31 -28.29 -9.47
N CYS A 23 34.67 -27.71 -8.32
CA CYS A 23 35.52 -26.54 -8.15
C CYS A 23 36.73 -26.62 -9.09
N MET A 24 36.65 -25.94 -10.23
CA MET A 24 37.78 -25.74 -11.13
C MET A 24 38.70 -24.70 -10.50
N GLN A 25 39.94 -25.13 -10.35
CA GLN A 25 41.08 -24.40 -9.83
C GLN A 25 41.19 -23.02 -10.48
N THR A 26 41.44 -22.01 -9.65
CA THR A 26 41.85 -20.67 -10.06
C THR A 26 43.20 -20.77 -10.77
N ARG A 27 43.16 -20.91 -12.09
CA ARG A 27 44.30 -20.60 -12.95
C ARG A 27 44.30 -19.10 -13.18
N ALA A 28 45.18 -18.41 -12.45
CA ALA A 28 45.59 -17.05 -12.75
C ALA A 28 46.38 -17.07 -14.05
N GLU A 29 45.81 -16.51 -15.12
CA GLU A 29 46.36 -16.22 -16.45
C GLU A 29 45.14 -15.71 -17.26
N SER A 30 45.03 -14.55 -17.86
CA SER A 30 46.00 -13.56 -18.34
C SER A 30 45.34 -12.17 -18.28
N THR A 31 46.08 -11.20 -17.73
CA THR A 31 46.00 -9.81 -18.15
C THR A 31 46.36 -9.76 -19.63
N ASP A 32 45.41 -9.38 -20.49
CA ASP A 32 45.63 -8.79 -21.83
C ASP A 32 44.32 -8.92 -22.63
N ALA A 33 43.35 -8.07 -22.30
CA ALA A 33 42.29 -7.71 -23.21
C ALA A 33 42.36 -6.19 -23.36
N ALA A 34 43.02 -5.81 -24.45
CA ALA A 34 43.23 -4.45 -24.89
C ALA A 34 41.95 -3.63 -24.81
N SER A 35 42.15 -2.38 -24.38
CA SER A 35 41.35 -1.16 -24.53
C SER A 35 40.44 -1.10 -25.77
N SER A 36 39.38 -1.91 -25.83
CA SER A 36 38.22 -1.59 -26.66
C SER A 36 37.38 -0.61 -25.85
N GLU A 37 37.34 0.66 -26.25
CA GLU A 37 36.46 1.67 -25.63
C GLU A 37 35.03 1.12 -25.57
N TYR A 38 34.59 0.77 -24.36
CA TYR A 38 33.22 0.35 -24.13
C TYR A 38 32.32 1.56 -24.40
N GLN A 39 31.52 1.51 -25.48
CA GLN A 39 30.68 2.63 -25.94
C GLN A 39 29.52 2.99 -24.99
N GLY A 40 29.41 2.33 -23.82
CA GLY A 40 28.32 2.51 -22.87
C GLY A 40 27.11 1.63 -23.22
N SER A 41 26.18 1.49 -22.27
CA SER A 41 24.91 0.83 -22.55
C SER A 41 24.01 1.74 -23.42
N LYS A 42 23.24 1.17 -24.36
CA LYS A 42 22.36 1.96 -25.26
C LYS A 42 21.34 2.84 -24.54
N ASN A 43 20.94 2.45 -23.33
CA ASN A 43 19.97 3.15 -22.49
C ASN A 43 20.65 3.94 -21.36
N TYR A 44 21.91 4.35 -21.53
CA TYR A 44 22.63 5.08 -20.51
C TYR A 44 21.99 6.45 -20.24
N VAL A 45 21.60 6.67 -18.99
CA VAL A 45 21.17 7.97 -18.47
C VAL A 45 22.07 8.29 -17.27
N PRO A 46 22.91 9.35 -17.36
CA PRO A 46 23.83 9.71 -16.29
C PRO A 46 23.13 9.81 -14.93
N GLY A 47 23.64 9.06 -13.94
CA GLY A 47 23.12 9.04 -12.58
C GLY A 47 21.76 8.35 -12.40
N LYS A 48 21.19 7.73 -13.44
CA LYS A 48 19.88 7.04 -13.34
C LYS A 48 19.94 5.58 -13.78
N GLN A 49 20.44 5.29 -14.99
CA GLN A 49 20.36 3.95 -15.57
C GLN A 49 21.54 3.64 -16.50
N GLY A 50 21.93 2.37 -16.55
CA GLY A 50 22.95 1.87 -17.49
C GLY A 50 24.40 2.05 -17.03
N TYR A 51 25.32 1.40 -17.74
CA TYR A 51 26.74 1.56 -17.52
C TYR A 51 27.28 2.72 -18.36
N ALA A 52 28.07 3.58 -17.73
CA ALA A 52 28.70 4.71 -18.38
C ALA A 52 29.66 4.25 -19.49
N PRO A 53 29.82 5.04 -20.57
CA PRO A 53 30.87 4.78 -21.55
C PRO A 53 32.25 4.74 -20.85
N GLY A 54 33.08 3.78 -21.23
CA GLY A 54 34.40 3.52 -20.62
C GLY A 54 34.40 2.64 -19.37
N PHE A 55 33.23 2.36 -18.77
CA PHE A 55 33.10 1.49 -17.59
C PHE A 55 32.32 0.22 -17.97
N PRO A 56 32.99 -0.83 -18.45
CA PRO A 56 32.30 -2.07 -18.81
C PRO A 56 31.65 -2.71 -17.58
N PRO A 57 30.53 -3.41 -17.77
CA PRO A 57 29.91 -4.17 -16.69
C PRO A 57 30.88 -5.23 -16.14
N PRO A 58 30.74 -5.60 -14.85
CA PRO A 58 31.52 -6.70 -14.28
C PRO A 58 31.36 -7.99 -15.10
N ARG A 59 32.41 -8.82 -15.09
CA ARG A 59 32.42 -10.09 -15.83
C ARG A 59 31.17 -10.92 -15.45
N ASN A 60 30.46 -11.41 -16.46
CA ASN A 60 29.19 -12.17 -16.36
C ASN A 60 27.93 -11.36 -16.01
N TRP A 61 27.99 -10.03 -15.94
CA TRP A 61 26.80 -9.20 -15.80
C TRP A 61 26.32 -8.73 -17.18
N PRO A 62 24.99 -8.75 -17.44
CA PRO A 62 24.46 -8.16 -18.65
C PRO A 62 24.69 -6.64 -18.63
N ALA A 63 25.20 -6.11 -19.74
CA ALA A 63 25.37 -4.67 -19.96
C ALA A 63 24.04 -3.90 -19.91
N GLU A 64 22.94 -4.55 -20.27
CA GLU A 64 21.63 -3.93 -20.37
C GLU A 64 20.68 -4.53 -19.32
N PRO A 65 19.86 -3.68 -18.65
CA PRO A 65 18.78 -4.17 -17.82
C PRO A 65 17.86 -5.06 -18.65
N ARG A 66 17.51 -6.23 -18.12
CA ARG A 66 16.56 -7.12 -18.79
C ARG A 66 15.21 -6.42 -18.89
N GLU A 67 14.65 -6.36 -20.11
CA GLU A 67 13.31 -5.82 -20.29
C GLU A 67 12.31 -6.57 -19.38
N PRO A 68 11.43 -5.85 -18.67
CA PRO A 68 10.42 -6.49 -17.85
C PRO A 68 9.54 -7.36 -18.75
N PRO A 69 9.17 -8.58 -18.31
CA PRO A 69 8.33 -9.45 -19.11
C PRO A 69 6.99 -8.74 -19.39
N LYS A 70 6.53 -8.84 -20.65
CA LYS A 70 5.22 -8.30 -21.04
C LYS A 70 4.13 -8.92 -20.16
N PRO A 71 3.20 -8.13 -19.63
CA PRO A 71 2.13 -8.66 -18.80
C PRO A 71 1.27 -9.62 -19.64
N GLN A 72 1.05 -10.83 -19.12
CA GLN A 72 0.16 -11.80 -19.76
C GLN A 72 -1.28 -11.27 -19.74
N LEU A 73 -1.94 -11.31 -20.89
CA LEU A 73 -3.36 -10.99 -21.01
C LEU A 73 -4.20 -12.26 -20.92
N ALA A 74 -5.47 -12.11 -20.52
CA ALA A 74 -6.41 -13.24 -20.51
C ALA A 74 -6.58 -13.88 -21.91
N SER A 75 -6.37 -13.10 -22.98
CA SER A 75 -6.37 -13.56 -24.37
C SER A 75 -5.17 -14.45 -24.74
N ASP A 76 -4.07 -14.34 -24.00
CA ASP A 76 -2.83 -15.05 -24.31
C ASP A 76 -2.84 -16.48 -23.74
N LEU A 77 -3.83 -16.80 -22.91
CA LEU A 77 -4.02 -18.14 -22.35
C LEU A 77 -4.54 -19.10 -23.42
N ALA A 78 -3.75 -20.14 -23.69
CA ALA A 78 -4.18 -21.22 -24.57
C ALA A 78 -5.39 -21.95 -23.96
N VAL A 79 -6.54 -21.87 -24.64
CA VAL A 79 -7.76 -22.56 -24.24
C VAL A 79 -7.49 -24.07 -24.19
N PRO A 80 -7.84 -24.77 -23.10
CA PRO A 80 -7.67 -26.21 -23.02
C PRO A 80 -8.46 -26.86 -24.16
N THR A 81 -7.74 -27.47 -25.11
CA THR A 81 -8.37 -28.07 -26.28
C THR A 81 -9.19 -29.29 -25.88
N THR A 82 -10.50 -29.20 -26.07
CA THR A 82 -11.46 -30.31 -25.86
C THR A 82 -11.31 -31.43 -26.90
N LYS A 83 -10.53 -31.21 -27.96
CA LYS A 83 -10.38 -32.12 -29.11
C LYS A 83 -9.70 -33.45 -28.81
N LYS A 84 -9.07 -33.64 -27.65
CA LYS A 84 -8.64 -34.96 -27.19
C LYS A 84 -9.72 -35.53 -26.26
N GLN A 85 -10.94 -35.69 -26.77
CA GLN A 85 -11.92 -36.52 -26.09
C GLN A 85 -11.28 -37.89 -25.93
N ILE A 86 -11.17 -38.35 -24.68
CA ILE A 86 -10.53 -39.62 -24.37
C ILE A 86 -11.38 -40.69 -25.02
N ASP A 87 -10.88 -41.31 -26.10
CA ASP A 87 -11.55 -42.44 -26.73
C ASP A 87 -11.78 -43.52 -25.67
N SER A 88 -13.05 -43.80 -25.38
CA SER A 88 -13.49 -44.77 -24.37
C SER A 88 -13.08 -46.21 -24.66
N ARG A 89 -12.37 -46.45 -25.79
CA ARG A 89 -11.87 -47.76 -26.23
C ARG A 89 -10.50 -48.16 -25.64
N SER A 90 -9.88 -47.30 -24.85
CA SER A 90 -8.63 -47.61 -24.12
C SER A 90 -8.85 -48.76 -23.12
N SER A 91 -8.05 -49.83 -23.21
CA SER A 91 -8.25 -51.13 -22.55
C SER A 91 -8.08 -51.14 -21.02
N ASN A 92 -7.62 -50.05 -20.41
CA ASN A 92 -7.31 -50.03 -18.99
C ASN A 92 -8.12 -48.94 -18.23
N PRO A 93 -9.14 -49.32 -17.45
CA PRO A 93 -10.08 -48.37 -16.83
C PRO A 93 -9.42 -47.42 -15.82
N GLU A 94 -8.37 -47.87 -15.12
CA GLU A 94 -7.64 -47.03 -14.16
C GLU A 94 -6.86 -45.89 -14.85
N GLN A 95 -6.28 -46.17 -16.01
CA GLN A 95 -5.58 -45.16 -16.80
C GLN A 95 -6.55 -44.12 -17.36
N ASN A 96 -7.79 -44.52 -17.69
CA ASN A 96 -8.82 -43.59 -18.13
C ASN A 96 -9.28 -42.68 -16.99
N ALA A 97 -9.47 -43.22 -15.77
CA ALA A 97 -9.82 -42.43 -14.59
C ALA A 97 -8.76 -41.37 -14.25
N THR A 98 -7.47 -41.75 -14.27
CA THR A 98 -6.37 -40.80 -14.00
C THR A 98 -6.23 -39.72 -15.08
N ARG A 99 -6.50 -40.05 -16.35
CA ARG A 99 -6.53 -39.07 -17.45
C ARG A 99 -7.68 -38.07 -17.30
N LEU A 100 -8.88 -38.54 -16.99
CA LEU A 100 -10.05 -37.68 -16.72
C LEU A 100 -9.79 -36.74 -15.55
N TYR A 101 -9.18 -37.24 -14.47
CA TYR A 101 -8.80 -36.40 -13.32
C TYR A 101 -7.79 -35.31 -13.71
N LYS A 102 -6.75 -35.66 -14.49
CA LYS A 102 -5.76 -34.68 -14.98
C LYS A 102 -6.39 -33.64 -15.91
N GLN A 103 -7.35 -34.04 -16.74
CA GLN A 103 -8.10 -33.11 -17.59
C GLN A 103 -8.91 -32.13 -16.74
N LYS A 104 -9.69 -32.63 -15.76
CA LYS A 104 -10.46 -31.79 -14.83
C LYS A 104 -9.56 -30.82 -14.07
N LEU A 105 -8.38 -31.26 -13.62
CA LEU A 105 -7.41 -30.37 -12.99
C LEU A 105 -6.88 -29.29 -13.94
N ARG A 106 -6.68 -29.61 -15.22
CA ARG A 106 -6.24 -28.63 -16.22
C ARG A 106 -7.32 -27.58 -16.47
N GLU A 107 -8.57 -27.99 -16.60
CA GLU A 107 -9.74 -27.10 -16.74
C GLU A 107 -9.87 -26.17 -15.53
N MET A 108 -9.76 -26.73 -14.31
CA MET A 108 -9.78 -25.94 -13.07
C MET A 108 -8.61 -24.94 -13.00
N ARG A 109 -7.39 -25.34 -13.37
CA ARG A 109 -6.25 -24.41 -13.38
C ARG A 109 -6.43 -23.30 -14.40
N PHE A 110 -6.95 -23.63 -15.58
CA PHE A 110 -7.25 -22.65 -16.62
C PHE A 110 -8.28 -21.62 -16.14
N SER A 111 -9.40 -22.06 -15.54
CA SER A 111 -10.42 -21.14 -15.04
C SER A 111 -9.87 -20.21 -13.96
N TYR A 112 -9.12 -20.73 -12.99
CA TYR A 112 -8.48 -19.89 -11.97
C TYR A 112 -7.48 -18.88 -12.55
N GLN A 113 -6.65 -19.31 -13.51
CA GLN A 113 -5.66 -18.43 -14.14
C GLN A 113 -6.35 -17.35 -14.97
N TYR A 114 -7.39 -17.71 -15.72
CA TYR A 114 -8.20 -16.78 -16.50
C TYR A 114 -8.85 -15.73 -15.59
N ASP A 115 -9.57 -16.16 -14.55
CA ASP A 115 -10.24 -15.27 -13.59
C ASP A 115 -9.24 -14.33 -12.90
N HIS A 116 -8.05 -14.83 -12.56
CA HIS A 116 -6.99 -14.03 -11.97
C HIS A 116 -6.52 -12.93 -12.93
N LEU A 117 -6.28 -13.25 -14.21
CA LEU A 117 -5.86 -12.26 -15.21
C LEU A 117 -6.96 -11.24 -15.50
N VAL A 118 -8.21 -11.66 -15.60
CA VAL A 118 -9.36 -10.75 -15.78
C VAL A 118 -9.47 -9.78 -14.59
N LYS A 119 -9.39 -10.28 -13.35
CA LYS A 119 -9.38 -9.42 -12.15
C LYS A 119 -8.21 -8.44 -12.15
N GLN A 120 -7.05 -8.88 -12.62
CA GLN A 120 -5.87 -8.02 -12.72
C GLN A 120 -6.06 -6.92 -13.77
N GLN A 121 -6.68 -7.21 -14.92
CA GLN A 121 -7.02 -6.23 -15.95
C GLN A 121 -8.00 -5.18 -15.42
N VAL A 122 -9.12 -5.61 -14.82
CA VAL A 122 -10.12 -4.71 -14.22
C VAL A 122 -9.47 -3.79 -13.17
N LYS A 123 -8.57 -4.32 -12.34
CA LYS A 123 -7.86 -3.52 -11.34
C LYS A 123 -6.95 -2.47 -11.99
N ARG A 124 -6.30 -2.78 -13.11
CA ARG A 124 -5.46 -1.81 -13.84
C ARG A 124 -6.31 -0.73 -14.50
N GLU A 125 -7.41 -1.09 -15.14
CA GLU A 125 -8.35 -0.14 -15.76
C GLU A 125 -8.91 0.83 -14.71
N GLN A 126 -9.30 0.34 -13.53
CA GLN A 126 -9.74 1.20 -12.42
C GLN A 126 -8.63 2.15 -11.93
N GLN A 127 -7.38 1.70 -11.89
CA GLN A 127 -6.25 2.54 -11.53
C GLN A 127 -6.01 3.62 -12.59
N GLU A 128 -6.05 3.26 -13.87
CA GLU A 128 -5.89 4.20 -14.98
C GLU A 128 -7.01 5.25 -14.99
N GLU A 129 -8.27 4.83 -14.82
CA GLU A 129 -9.41 5.75 -14.73
C GLU A 129 -9.26 6.71 -13.54
N SER A 130 -8.81 6.19 -12.39
CA SER A 130 -8.57 7.03 -11.20
C SER A 130 -7.48 8.09 -11.44
N LEU A 131 -6.39 7.71 -12.12
CA LEU A 131 -5.32 8.63 -12.49
C LEU A 131 -5.80 9.66 -13.50
N GLU A 132 -6.63 9.26 -14.46
CA GLU A 132 -7.19 10.16 -15.45
C GLU A 132 -8.14 11.18 -14.82
N ARG A 133 -8.99 10.76 -13.87
CA ARG A 133 -9.84 11.67 -13.08
C ARG A 133 -9.01 12.71 -12.34
N VAL A 134 -7.90 12.31 -11.72
CA VAL A 134 -6.97 13.23 -11.03
C VAL A 134 -6.34 14.21 -12.02
N LYS A 135 -5.87 13.73 -13.18
CA LYS A 135 -5.29 14.59 -14.23
C LYS A 135 -6.29 15.62 -14.74
N ARG A 136 -7.54 15.19 -15.04
CA ARG A 136 -8.62 16.08 -15.48
C ARG A 136 -8.94 17.14 -14.43
N TYR A 137 -9.03 16.74 -13.15
CA TYR A 137 -9.25 17.70 -12.06
C TYR A 137 -8.12 18.74 -11.96
N GLN A 138 -6.86 18.31 -12.09
CA GLN A 138 -5.71 19.23 -12.08
C GLN A 138 -5.71 20.17 -13.29
N ALA A 139 -6.06 19.68 -14.48
CA ALA A 139 -6.19 20.49 -15.69
C ALA A 139 -7.28 21.56 -15.53
N ASN A 140 -8.49 21.16 -15.11
CA ASN A 140 -9.60 22.08 -14.86
C ASN A 140 -9.25 23.13 -13.80
N ARG A 141 -8.51 22.74 -12.76
CA ARG A 141 -8.04 23.67 -11.73
C ARG A 141 -7.06 24.71 -12.30
N LYS A 142 -6.11 24.28 -13.14
CA LYS A 142 -5.17 25.20 -13.81
C LYS A 142 -5.89 26.14 -14.77
N GLU A 143 -6.88 25.64 -15.49
CA GLU A 143 -7.67 26.45 -16.42
C GLU A 143 -8.51 27.51 -15.69
N LYS A 144 -9.17 27.14 -14.58
CA LYS A 144 -9.88 28.11 -13.72
C LYS A 144 -8.95 29.19 -13.18
N LEU A 145 -7.78 28.80 -12.66
CA LEU A 145 -6.78 29.77 -12.20
C LEU A 145 -6.35 30.70 -13.34
N ARG A 146 -6.12 30.16 -14.55
CA ARG A 146 -5.77 30.97 -15.71
C ARG A 146 -6.88 31.96 -16.07
N GLN A 147 -8.15 31.56 -16.02
CA GLN A 147 -9.30 32.44 -16.25
C GLN A 147 -9.39 33.53 -15.17
N GLU A 148 -9.26 33.16 -13.89
CA GLU A 148 -9.23 34.10 -12.78
C GLU A 148 -8.09 35.12 -12.94
N TRP A 149 -6.92 34.68 -13.42
CA TRP A 149 -5.79 35.57 -13.72
C TRP A 149 -6.07 36.50 -14.90
N ILE A 150 -6.69 36.03 -15.98
CA ILE A 150 -7.09 36.89 -17.10
C ILE A 150 -8.14 37.91 -16.67
N GLU A 151 -9.11 37.50 -15.85
CA GLU A 151 -10.13 38.39 -15.29
C GLU A 151 -9.55 39.38 -14.28
N TYR A 152 -8.53 38.97 -13.52
CA TYR A 152 -7.69 39.85 -12.72
C TYR A 152 -7.07 40.85 -13.70
N ASP A 153 -6.20 40.41 -14.64
CA ASP A 153 -5.47 41.11 -15.73
C ASP A 153 -6.26 42.10 -16.60
N THR A 154 -7.57 41.91 -16.71
CA THR A 154 -8.44 42.88 -17.37
C THR A 154 -8.89 44.03 -16.44
N LYS A 155 -9.10 43.78 -15.15
CA LYS A 155 -9.75 44.73 -14.21
C LYS A 155 -8.91 45.96 -13.82
N VAL A 156 -7.59 45.89 -13.71
CA VAL A 156 -6.65 47.04 -13.46
C VAL A 156 -6.21 47.69 -14.70
N ARG A 157 -6.06 46.96 -15.80
CA ARG A 157 -5.87 47.62 -17.08
C ARG A 157 -7.06 48.55 -17.32
N SER A 158 -8.28 48.14 -16.95
CA SER A 158 -9.45 49.01 -16.99
C SER A 158 -9.61 49.99 -15.81
N ASP A 159 -9.04 49.72 -14.63
CA ASP A 159 -9.19 50.57 -13.44
C ASP A 159 -8.05 51.61 -13.36
N PRO A 160 -8.35 52.91 -13.58
CA PRO A 160 -7.33 53.96 -13.55
C PRO A 160 -6.72 54.19 -12.16
N LEU A 161 -7.37 53.74 -11.08
CA LEU A 161 -6.90 53.93 -9.69
C LEU A 161 -6.25 52.67 -9.10
N SER A 162 -6.03 51.66 -9.93
CA SER A 162 -5.37 50.44 -9.52
C SER A 162 -3.89 50.65 -9.18
N ALA A 163 -3.35 49.80 -8.30
CA ALA A 163 -2.00 49.97 -7.78
C ALA A 163 -0.92 49.99 -8.88
N GLU A 164 -1.12 49.22 -9.96
CA GLU A 164 -0.19 49.16 -11.09
C GLU A 164 -0.27 50.42 -11.97
N ASN A 165 -1.47 50.95 -12.27
CA ASN A 165 -1.63 52.20 -13.01
C ASN A 165 -1.25 53.45 -12.19
N VAL A 166 -1.37 53.39 -10.87
CA VAL A 166 -0.98 54.46 -9.95
C VAL A 166 0.54 54.49 -9.74
N LEU A 167 1.20 53.33 -9.78
CA LEU A 167 2.66 53.18 -9.73
C LEU A 167 3.17 52.62 -11.06
N ASN A 168 2.95 53.34 -12.15
CA ASN A 168 3.59 52.99 -13.42
C ASN A 168 5.11 52.89 -13.19
N SER A 169 5.78 51.87 -13.75
CA SER A 169 7.24 51.71 -13.69
C SER A 169 8.00 52.90 -14.29
N GLU A 170 7.32 53.71 -15.12
CA GLU A 170 7.82 54.97 -15.67
C GLU A 170 7.66 56.19 -14.73
N GLY A 171 7.07 56.03 -13.53
CA GLY A 171 6.94 57.08 -12.52
C GLY A 171 5.91 58.18 -12.83
N LYS A 172 5.17 58.09 -13.95
CA LYS A 172 4.11 59.05 -14.31
C LYS A 172 2.80 58.64 -13.65
N THR A 173 2.42 59.36 -12.60
CA THR A 173 1.14 59.18 -11.91
C THR A 173 0.06 60.03 -12.60
N LEU A 174 -1.22 59.66 -12.52
CA LEU A 174 -2.32 60.47 -13.08
C LEU A 174 -2.39 61.91 -12.50
N LEU A 175 -1.70 62.17 -11.38
CA LEU A 175 -1.55 63.50 -10.78
C LEU A 175 -0.51 64.37 -11.50
N SER A 176 0.39 63.80 -12.32
CA SER A 176 1.42 64.56 -13.04
C SER A 176 0.86 65.36 -14.23
N ASN A 177 -0.40 65.11 -14.64
CA ASN A 177 -1.03 65.77 -15.78
C ASN A 177 -2.08 66.81 -15.37
N ILE A 178 -2.20 67.14 -14.07
CA ILE A 178 -2.99 68.31 -13.67
C ILE A 178 -2.17 69.54 -14.08
N PRO A 179 -2.68 70.42 -14.98
CA PRO A 179 -1.99 71.65 -15.33
C PRO A 179 -2.07 72.60 -14.13
N GLY A 180 -1.09 72.47 -13.23
CA GLY A 180 -0.80 73.44 -12.18
C GLY A 180 0.25 74.41 -12.69
N GLU A 181 -0.08 75.70 -12.62
CA GLU A 181 0.80 76.82 -12.92
C GLU A 181 2.15 76.70 -12.21
N GLU A 182 3.21 76.94 -12.99
CA GLU A 182 4.49 77.54 -12.61
C GLU A 182 5.19 77.05 -11.33
N SER A 183 6.18 76.19 -11.51
CA SER A 183 7.51 76.47 -10.93
C SER A 183 8.62 75.82 -11.76
N HIS A 184 9.43 76.68 -12.39
CA HIS A 184 10.73 76.37 -12.99
C HIS A 184 11.66 75.60 -12.04
N ALA A 185 12.32 74.55 -12.52
CA ALA A 185 13.78 74.45 -12.58
C ALA A 185 14.25 73.14 -13.23
N ASP A 186 15.11 73.32 -14.23
CA ASP A 186 16.21 72.47 -14.67
C ASP A 186 15.95 71.18 -15.47
N GLN A 187 15.97 71.42 -16.78
CA GLN A 187 16.75 70.69 -17.79
C GLN A 187 17.78 69.68 -17.25
N HIS A 188 17.54 68.40 -17.53
CA HIS A 188 18.56 67.55 -18.15
C HIS A 188 17.92 66.42 -18.97
N GLN A 189 18.22 66.44 -20.26
CA GLN A 189 18.15 65.33 -21.23
C GLN A 189 19.52 65.30 -21.95
N PRO A 190 19.91 64.27 -22.74
CA PRO A 190 19.09 63.17 -23.27
C PRO A 190 19.72 61.75 -23.26
N ALA A 191 18.82 60.77 -23.47
CA ALA A 191 18.91 59.58 -24.33
C ALA A 191 20.22 58.79 -24.51
N VAL A 192 20.16 57.48 -24.19
CA VAL A 192 20.65 56.39 -25.05
C VAL A 192 19.66 55.23 -25.02
N GLU A 193 19.44 54.68 -26.20
CA GLU A 193 18.46 53.69 -26.63
C GLU A 193 18.83 52.23 -26.26
N ALA A 194 17.78 51.41 -26.22
CA ALA A 194 17.69 50.02 -26.69
C ALA A 194 18.63 48.93 -26.13
N SER A 195 18.03 47.96 -25.43
CA SER A 195 17.90 46.59 -25.96
C SER A 195 16.96 45.75 -25.10
N GLU A 196 16.08 45.03 -25.79
CA GLU A 196 15.19 43.98 -25.32
C GLU A 196 15.97 42.87 -24.59
N GLU A 197 15.37 42.28 -23.53
CA GLU A 197 15.18 40.84 -23.40
C GLU A 197 14.37 40.51 -22.13
N ASP A 198 13.24 39.84 -22.36
CA ASP A 198 12.54 38.87 -21.51
C ASP A 198 12.17 39.18 -20.04
N SER A 199 10.85 39.07 -19.78
CA SER A 199 10.25 38.08 -18.85
C SER A 199 9.22 38.64 -17.85
N ALA A 200 7.95 38.28 -18.13
CA ALA A 200 6.90 37.81 -17.21
C ALA A 200 6.37 38.65 -16.02
N ASN A 201 5.04 38.58 -15.87
CA ASN A 201 4.18 38.92 -14.71
C ASN A 201 3.94 40.44 -14.55
N GLU A 202 2.82 40.97 -14.07
CA GLU A 202 1.75 40.53 -13.16
C GLU A 202 0.68 41.66 -13.31
N ALA A 203 -0.59 41.40 -13.60
CA ALA A 203 -1.63 41.37 -12.57
C ALA A 203 -1.60 42.64 -11.68
N VAL A 204 -2.44 43.66 -11.81
CA VAL A 204 -3.85 43.84 -12.15
C VAL A 204 -4.98 43.32 -11.20
N ALA A 205 -5.16 43.83 -9.97
CA ALA A 205 -6.55 44.15 -9.50
C ALA A 205 -6.58 45.34 -8.54
N LYS A 206 -7.51 46.28 -8.78
CA LYS A 206 -8.38 46.76 -7.72
C LYS A 206 -9.83 46.96 -8.20
N PRO A 207 -10.78 46.92 -7.24
CA PRO A 207 -12.13 46.41 -7.47
C PRO A 207 -13.24 47.41 -7.13
N SER A 208 -14.45 47.00 -7.53
CA SER A 208 -15.73 47.65 -7.36
C SER A 208 -16.23 47.79 -5.91
N ALA A 209 -17.08 48.80 -5.71
CA ALA A 209 -18.10 48.91 -4.66
C ALA A 209 -19.46 48.40 -5.21
N GLY A 210 -20.41 47.85 -4.45
CA GLY A 210 -20.45 47.55 -3.03
C GLY A 210 -21.79 46.92 -2.63
N GLN A 211 -21.82 46.35 -1.42
CA GLN A 211 -22.97 46.23 -0.51
C GLN A 211 -22.42 46.16 0.93
N PRO A 212 -22.85 47.00 1.91
CA PRO A 212 -22.24 47.06 3.24
C PRO A 212 -23.02 46.23 4.28
N GLY A 213 -23.10 44.91 4.07
CA GLY A 213 -23.38 43.98 5.16
C GLY A 213 -22.04 43.39 5.61
N TYR A 214 -21.61 43.63 6.85
CA TYR A 214 -20.33 43.15 7.39
C TYR A 214 -20.34 41.62 7.60
N LYS A 215 -20.59 40.83 6.56
CA LYS A 215 -19.96 39.53 6.40
C LYS A 215 -18.53 39.82 5.94
N LEU A 216 -17.71 40.35 6.85
CA LEU A 216 -16.27 40.35 6.66
C LEU A 216 -15.90 38.88 6.58
N ALA A 217 -15.85 38.35 5.36
CA ALA A 217 -15.22 37.08 5.11
C ALA A 217 -13.84 37.18 5.77
N PRO A 218 -13.47 36.24 6.65
CA PRO A 218 -12.18 36.30 7.31
C PRO A 218 -11.12 36.54 6.25
N PRO A 219 -10.18 37.48 6.48
CA PRO A 219 -9.21 37.86 5.48
C PRO A 219 -8.59 36.60 4.90
N ARG A 220 -8.60 36.48 3.57
CA ARG A 220 -8.02 35.33 2.88
C ARG A 220 -6.51 35.40 3.10
N VAL A 221 -6.03 34.77 4.17
CA VAL A 221 -4.60 34.66 4.45
C VAL A 221 -4.03 33.63 3.49
N SER A 222 -3.35 34.10 2.44
CA SER A 222 -2.49 33.25 1.61
C SER A 222 -1.24 32.92 2.41
N ILE A 223 -1.31 31.86 3.22
CA ILE A 223 -0.14 31.35 3.94
C ILE A 223 0.76 30.66 2.92
N SER A 224 1.83 31.33 2.50
CA SER A 224 2.93 30.72 1.74
C SER A 224 3.72 29.81 2.69
N ILE A 225 3.30 28.56 2.81
CA ILE A 225 4.05 27.57 3.57
C ILE A 225 5.34 27.25 2.78
N PRO A 226 6.53 27.43 3.37
CA PRO A 226 7.80 27.09 2.73
C PRO A 226 7.81 25.63 2.27
N LYS A 227 8.44 25.36 1.12
CA LYS A 227 8.50 24.00 0.53
C LYS A 227 9.05 22.97 1.53
N GLU A 228 10.10 23.34 2.26
CA GLU A 228 10.74 22.51 3.29
C GLU A 228 9.76 22.12 4.42
N ALA A 229 8.94 23.07 4.89
CA ALA A 229 7.95 22.79 5.93
C ALA A 229 6.84 21.85 5.43
N ASN A 230 6.49 21.91 4.15
CA ASN A 230 5.52 21.02 3.54
C ASN A 230 6.08 19.60 3.35
N GLU A 231 7.38 19.47 3.04
CA GLU A 231 8.09 18.19 2.98
C GLU A 231 8.18 17.53 4.35
N LEU A 232 8.53 18.27 5.41
CA LEU A 232 8.52 17.75 6.78
C LEU A 232 7.12 17.28 7.20
N ARG A 233 6.07 18.04 6.88
CA ARG A 233 4.69 17.63 7.13
C ARG A 233 4.27 16.42 6.29
N ALA A 234 4.84 16.24 5.10
CA ALA A 234 4.60 15.05 4.28
C ALA A 234 5.25 13.81 4.92
N GLN A 235 6.48 13.93 5.40
CA GLN A 235 7.18 12.86 6.14
C GLN A 235 6.47 12.50 7.45
N GLU A 236 5.95 13.50 8.17
CA GLU A 236 5.16 13.24 9.38
C GLU A 236 3.86 12.48 9.05
N ARG A 237 3.21 12.82 7.94
CA ARG A 237 2.02 12.11 7.46
C ARG A 237 2.33 10.66 7.07
N THR A 238 3.47 10.39 6.43
CA THR A 238 3.88 9.02 6.10
C THR A 238 4.18 8.23 7.36
N ARG A 239 4.95 8.80 8.30
CA ARG A 239 5.23 8.18 9.59
C ARG A 239 3.96 7.85 10.39
N ASN A 240 3.01 8.78 10.47
CA ASN A 240 1.74 8.55 11.16
C ASN A 240 0.90 7.46 10.48
N ARG A 241 0.98 7.36 9.14
CA ARG A 241 0.33 6.30 8.39
C ARG A 241 0.95 4.94 8.69
N GLU A 242 2.27 4.86 8.73
CA GLU A 242 3.03 3.65 9.08
C GLU A 242 2.71 3.20 10.51
N LEU A 243 2.79 4.09 11.49
CA LEU A 243 2.41 3.80 12.89
C LEU A 243 0.97 3.29 13.01
N THR A 244 0.04 3.84 12.22
CA THR A 244 -1.35 3.37 12.23
C THR A 244 -1.48 1.97 11.61
N GLN A 245 -0.68 1.67 10.58
CA GLN A 245 -0.64 0.35 9.96
C GLN A 245 -0.02 -0.68 10.90
N GLU A 246 1.06 -0.33 11.60
CA GLU A 246 1.72 -1.15 12.62
C GLU A 246 0.73 -1.50 13.74
N ARG A 247 0.06 -0.52 14.34
CA ARG A 247 -0.97 -0.79 15.37
C ARG A 247 -2.08 -1.72 14.88
N ARG A 248 -2.54 -1.55 13.63
CA ARG A 248 -3.55 -2.45 13.04
C ARG A 248 -3.00 -3.85 12.80
N HIS A 249 -1.72 -3.96 12.48
CA HIS A 249 -1.05 -5.25 12.32
C HIS A 249 -0.91 -5.94 13.68
N GLU A 250 -0.41 -5.25 14.70
CA GLU A 250 -0.31 -5.74 16.08
C GLU A 250 -1.65 -6.25 16.60
N GLN A 251 -2.73 -5.47 16.43
CA GLN A 251 -4.09 -5.89 16.82
C GLN A 251 -4.53 -7.19 16.12
N LYS A 252 -4.20 -7.35 14.83
CA LYS A 252 -4.51 -8.59 14.09
C LYS A 252 -3.72 -9.76 14.65
N VAL A 253 -2.44 -9.57 14.95
CA VAL A 253 -1.60 -10.64 15.50
C VAL A 253 -2.07 -11.02 16.91
N GLN A 254 -2.39 -10.05 17.77
CA GLN A 254 -3.00 -10.31 19.08
C GLN A 254 -4.32 -11.09 18.96
N ALA A 255 -5.17 -10.75 18.00
CA ALA A 255 -6.40 -11.51 17.74
C ALA A 255 -6.12 -12.95 17.28
N LEU A 256 -5.08 -13.16 16.47
CA LEU A 256 -4.63 -14.50 16.06
C LEU A 256 -4.07 -15.30 17.25
N MET A 257 -3.32 -14.67 18.15
CA MET A 257 -2.84 -15.31 19.38
C MET A 257 -3.99 -15.69 20.31
N ALA A 258 -4.97 -14.80 20.48
CA ALA A 258 -6.17 -15.12 21.23
C ALA A 258 -6.90 -16.33 20.62
N LEU A 259 -7.03 -16.37 19.29
CA LEU A 259 -7.62 -17.50 18.58
C LEU A 259 -6.79 -18.77 18.71
N PHE A 260 -5.46 -18.67 18.77
CA PHE A 260 -4.57 -19.80 19.01
C PHE A 260 -4.79 -20.40 20.41
N HIS A 261 -4.86 -19.55 21.44
CA HIS A 261 -5.15 -19.99 22.81
C HIS A 261 -6.59 -20.54 22.94
N GLU A 262 -7.54 -20.00 22.17
CA GLU A 262 -8.90 -20.53 22.10
C GLU A 262 -9.01 -21.83 21.27
N ALA A 263 -8.03 -22.13 20.41
CA ALA A 263 -8.07 -23.28 19.52
C ALA A 263 -8.08 -24.61 20.28
N GLU A 264 -7.57 -24.66 21.53
CA GLU A 264 -7.69 -25.84 22.40
C GLU A 264 -9.16 -26.22 22.65
N SER A 265 -10.06 -25.23 22.63
CA SER A 265 -11.49 -25.45 22.82
C SER A 265 -12.23 -25.88 21.55
N PHE A 266 -11.59 -25.79 20.37
CA PHE A 266 -12.23 -26.12 19.10
C PHE A 266 -12.54 -27.61 19.01
N VAL A 267 -13.61 -27.91 18.28
CA VAL A 267 -14.07 -29.28 18.11
C VAL A 267 -13.23 -29.98 17.04
N HIS A 268 -12.67 -31.12 17.41
CA HIS A 268 -11.89 -32.04 16.61
C HIS A 268 -12.50 -33.45 16.73
N TYR A 269 -12.27 -34.30 15.74
CA TYR A 269 -12.82 -35.67 15.76
C TYR A 269 -12.46 -36.43 17.05
N HIS A 270 -11.27 -36.19 17.60
CA HIS A 270 -10.77 -36.84 18.81
C HIS A 270 -11.38 -36.29 20.11
N ASN A 271 -11.84 -35.03 20.14
CA ASN A 271 -12.42 -34.40 21.33
C ASN A 271 -13.95 -34.26 21.26
N LEU A 272 -14.56 -34.65 20.13
CA LEU A 272 -15.97 -34.49 19.84
C LEU A 272 -16.86 -35.16 20.91
N GLU A 273 -16.59 -36.43 21.24
CA GLU A 273 -17.38 -37.17 22.24
C GLU A 273 -17.29 -36.56 23.63
N LYS A 274 -16.09 -36.13 24.04
CA LYS A 274 -15.87 -35.43 25.31
C LYS A 274 -16.66 -34.13 25.37
N LYS A 275 -16.66 -33.35 24.29
CA LYS A 275 -17.42 -32.08 24.19
C LYS A 275 -18.92 -32.31 24.17
N ILE A 276 -19.41 -33.36 23.51
CA ILE A 276 -20.82 -33.76 23.56
C ILE A 276 -21.21 -34.12 24.99
N TYR A 277 -20.38 -34.90 25.69
CA TYR A 277 -20.63 -35.28 27.09
C TYR A 277 -20.63 -34.08 28.04
N GLU A 278 -19.65 -33.18 27.93
CA GLU A 278 -19.62 -31.90 28.66
C GLU A 278 -20.91 -31.11 28.41
N PHE A 279 -21.32 -30.98 27.14
CA PHE A 279 -22.52 -30.26 26.76
C PHE A 279 -23.80 -30.90 27.33
N THR A 280 -23.94 -32.23 27.26
CA THR A 280 -25.11 -32.93 27.80
C THR A 280 -25.18 -32.87 29.32
N ASN A 281 -24.03 -32.86 30.00
CA ASN A 281 -24.00 -32.70 31.45
C ASN A 281 -24.29 -31.25 31.89
N LEU A 282 -24.05 -30.28 31.01
CA LEU A 282 -24.33 -28.86 31.25
C LEU A 282 -25.77 -28.44 30.87
N LEU A 283 -26.65 -29.37 30.45
CA LEU A 283 -28.01 -29.09 29.94
C LEU A 283 -28.97 -28.33 30.88
N SER A 284 -28.53 -27.92 32.08
CA SER A 284 -29.23 -26.95 32.93
C SER A 284 -28.67 -25.53 32.77
N VAL A 285 -28.33 -25.10 31.55
CA VAL A 285 -28.01 -23.68 31.31
C VAL A 285 -29.31 -22.89 31.44
N SER A 286 -29.57 -22.36 32.65
CA SER A 286 -30.63 -21.38 32.85
C SER A 286 -30.31 -20.17 31.97
N HIS A 287 -31.17 -19.90 30.98
CA HIS A 287 -31.06 -18.67 30.22
C HIS A 287 -31.27 -17.51 31.18
N ARG A 288 -30.28 -16.62 31.32
CA ARG A 288 -30.43 -15.40 32.11
C ARG A 288 -31.59 -14.60 31.53
N THR A 289 -32.64 -14.43 32.32
CA THR A 289 -33.78 -13.61 31.91
C THR A 289 -33.42 -12.13 32.02
N LEU A 290 -34.13 -11.27 31.29
CA LEU A 290 -33.92 -9.82 31.38
C LEU A 290 -34.22 -9.30 32.79
N GLY A 291 -35.16 -9.94 33.49
CA GLY A 291 -35.47 -9.70 34.90
C GLY A 291 -34.28 -9.98 35.80
N GLU A 292 -33.66 -11.17 35.68
CA GLU A 292 -32.44 -11.51 36.43
C GLU A 292 -31.28 -10.53 36.18
N LEU A 293 -31.15 -10.01 34.95
CA LEU A 293 -30.07 -9.07 34.61
C LEU A 293 -30.31 -7.67 35.21
N VAL A 294 -31.57 -7.24 35.23
CA VAL A 294 -31.99 -5.99 35.89
C VAL A 294 -31.92 -6.14 37.42
N ASP A 295 -32.27 -7.30 37.95
CA ASP A 295 -32.18 -7.62 39.37
C ASP A 295 -30.72 -7.72 39.81
N ASP A 296 -29.81 -8.31 39.02
CA ASP A 296 -28.36 -8.29 39.28
C ASP A 296 -27.84 -6.84 39.28
N MET A 297 -28.27 -6.00 38.33
CA MET A 297 -27.91 -4.58 38.30
C MET A 297 -28.42 -3.82 39.52
N ASN A 298 -29.64 -4.10 39.99
CA ASN A 298 -30.27 -3.38 41.08
C ASN A 298 -29.82 -3.89 42.47
N SER A 299 -29.66 -5.21 42.63
CA SER A 299 -29.31 -5.85 43.91
C SER A 299 -27.82 -5.78 44.22
N ASN A 300 -26.96 -5.97 43.21
CA ASN A 300 -25.52 -5.79 43.37
C ASN A 300 -25.10 -4.35 43.07
N GLY A 301 -26.03 -3.43 42.78
CA GLY A 301 -25.74 -2.01 42.52
C GLY A 301 -24.86 -1.77 41.29
N GLY A 302 -24.90 -2.68 40.31
CA GLY A 302 -23.99 -2.72 39.17
C GLY A 302 -22.57 -3.19 39.52
N VAL A 303 -22.32 -3.61 40.76
CA VAL A 303 -21.06 -4.20 41.18
C VAL A 303 -20.97 -5.59 40.56
N THR A 304 -19.94 -5.77 39.74
CA THR A 304 -19.59 -7.02 39.09
C THR A 304 -19.49 -8.14 40.11
N THR A 305 -20.13 -9.28 39.83
CA THR A 305 -20.00 -10.50 40.64
C THR A 305 -18.53 -10.87 40.83
N SER A 306 -18.15 -11.46 41.97
CA SER A 306 -16.76 -11.91 42.23
C SER A 306 -16.11 -12.69 41.06
N PRO A 307 -16.79 -13.63 40.37
CA PRO A 307 -16.19 -14.29 39.20
C PRO A 307 -15.99 -13.34 38.01
N GLU A 308 -16.85 -12.35 37.85
CA GLU A 308 -16.70 -11.34 36.80
C GLU A 308 -15.57 -10.35 37.11
N VAL A 309 -15.39 -9.96 38.38
CA VAL A 309 -14.21 -9.20 38.83
C VAL A 309 -12.94 -10.00 38.50
N ALA A 310 -12.89 -11.28 38.87
CA ALA A 310 -11.74 -12.13 38.57
C ALA A 310 -11.46 -12.17 37.06
N ARG A 311 -12.49 -12.35 36.22
CA ARG A 311 -12.33 -12.33 34.76
C ARG A 311 -11.77 -11.00 34.26
N ARG A 312 -12.33 -9.88 34.71
CA ARG A 312 -11.88 -8.52 34.31
C ARG A 312 -10.46 -8.23 34.80
N THR A 313 -10.07 -8.72 35.98
CA THR A 313 -8.70 -8.56 36.48
C THR A 313 -7.69 -9.35 35.66
N VAL A 314 -8.04 -10.56 35.22
CA VAL A 314 -7.20 -11.34 34.30
C VAL A 314 -7.11 -10.65 32.94
N GLU A 315 -8.22 -10.14 32.41
CA GLU A 315 -8.24 -9.39 31.15
C GLU A 315 -7.40 -8.10 31.22
N LEU A 316 -7.51 -7.35 32.31
CA LEU A 316 -6.72 -6.14 32.55
C LEU A 316 -5.23 -6.47 32.72
N ARG A 317 -4.90 -7.54 33.46
CA ARG A 317 -3.52 -8.02 33.58
C ARG A 317 -2.97 -8.41 32.21
N ASN A 318 -3.76 -9.10 31.40
CA ASN A 318 -3.35 -9.53 30.07
C ASN A 318 -3.07 -8.36 29.13
N THR A 319 -3.97 -7.37 29.12
CA THR A 319 -3.79 -6.16 28.31
C THR A 319 -2.58 -5.33 28.74
N LEU A 320 -2.31 -5.22 30.05
CA LEU A 320 -1.12 -4.53 30.56
C LEU A 320 0.19 -5.27 30.28
N GLN A 321 0.16 -6.62 30.27
CA GLN A 321 1.33 -7.46 30.04
C GLN A 321 1.53 -7.84 28.56
N GLY A 322 0.66 -7.38 27.65
CA GLY A 322 0.70 -7.78 26.24
C GLY A 322 0.39 -9.26 26.00
N THR A 323 -0.18 -9.94 27.00
CA THR A 323 -0.55 -11.36 26.95
C THR A 323 -2.00 -11.55 26.51
N THR A 324 -2.33 -12.75 26.05
CA THR A 324 -3.69 -13.11 25.62
C THR A 324 -4.07 -14.49 26.17
N GLY A 325 -5.36 -14.79 26.26
CA GLY A 325 -5.86 -16.09 26.73
C GLY A 325 -6.39 -16.10 28.18
N ARG A 326 -7.18 -17.13 28.52
CA ARG A 326 -7.91 -17.21 29.82
C ARG A 326 -7.00 -17.42 31.03
N LYS A 327 -5.77 -17.91 30.83
CA LYS A 327 -4.83 -18.25 31.91
C LYS A 327 -3.61 -17.32 31.98
N GLY A 328 -3.61 -16.20 31.24
CA GLY A 328 -2.43 -15.35 31.13
C GLY A 328 -1.30 -16.04 30.39
N GLU A 329 -1.63 -16.67 29.27
CA GLU A 329 -0.70 -17.42 28.42
C GLU A 329 0.22 -16.46 27.65
N MET A 330 1.28 -17.01 27.05
CA MET A 330 2.37 -16.26 26.44
C MET A 330 1.85 -15.19 25.45
N GLY A 331 2.30 -13.95 25.64
CA GLY A 331 1.98 -12.79 24.81
C GLY A 331 2.92 -12.63 23.64
N MET A 332 2.69 -11.60 22.81
CA MET A 332 3.53 -11.35 21.62
C MET A 332 5.01 -11.22 21.98
N ASP A 333 5.30 -10.44 23.02
CA ASP A 333 6.68 -10.19 23.45
C ASP A 333 7.36 -11.47 23.96
N GLY A 334 6.61 -12.30 24.70
CA GLY A 334 7.10 -13.60 25.16
C GLY A 334 7.28 -14.61 24.01
N LEU A 335 6.44 -14.53 22.96
CA LEU A 335 6.60 -15.35 21.76
C LEU A 335 7.83 -14.92 20.95
N ILE A 336 8.08 -13.62 20.85
CA ILE A 336 9.28 -13.08 20.19
C ILE A 336 10.54 -13.51 20.94
N GLU A 337 10.56 -13.36 22.27
CA GLU A 337 11.67 -13.82 23.11
C GLU A 337 11.89 -15.35 23.02
N TRP A 338 10.80 -16.11 22.92
CA TRP A 338 10.87 -17.55 22.71
C TRP A 338 11.42 -17.91 21.32
N LEU A 339 11.01 -17.20 20.27
CA LEU A 339 11.53 -17.37 18.90
C LEU A 339 13.00 -16.96 18.78
N ASP A 340 13.43 -15.91 19.48
CA ASP A 340 14.82 -15.47 19.53
C ASP A 340 15.72 -16.50 20.23
N SER A 341 15.18 -17.20 21.24
CA SER A 341 15.88 -18.30 21.93
C SER A 341 15.79 -19.64 21.21
N HIS A 342 14.81 -19.83 20.32
CA HIS A 342 14.57 -21.05 19.54
C HIS A 342 14.45 -20.73 18.04
N PRO A 343 15.56 -20.33 17.38
CA PRO A 343 15.55 -19.94 15.97
C PRO A 343 15.14 -21.10 15.04
N GLU A 344 15.26 -22.33 15.51
CA GLU A 344 14.83 -23.55 14.81
C GLU A 344 13.32 -23.54 14.50
N ASP A 345 12.52 -22.91 15.37
CA ASP A 345 11.06 -22.82 15.28
C ASP A 345 10.58 -21.57 14.52
N ALA A 346 11.50 -20.68 14.12
CA ALA A 346 11.18 -19.43 13.41
C ALA A 346 10.56 -19.65 12.02
N ASN A 347 10.79 -20.81 11.41
CA ASN A 347 10.19 -21.18 10.12
C ASN A 347 8.85 -21.93 10.25
N GLY A 348 8.31 -22.01 11.48
CA GLY A 348 7.13 -22.77 11.83
C GLY A 348 7.50 -24.04 12.60
N ILE A 349 6.62 -24.44 13.53
CA ILE A 349 6.76 -25.65 14.36
C ILE A 349 6.83 -26.87 13.43
N HIS A 350 8.05 -27.30 13.08
CA HIS A 350 8.31 -28.43 12.21
C HIS A 350 8.41 -29.76 12.96
N HIS A 351 8.42 -29.74 14.29
CA HIS A 351 8.41 -30.93 15.13
C HIS A 351 7.01 -31.21 15.69
N LEU A 352 6.16 -31.84 14.88
CA LEU A 352 5.34 -32.92 15.40
C LEU A 352 6.05 -34.21 15.01
N ASP A 353 7.02 -34.61 15.84
CA ASP A 353 7.50 -35.97 15.84
C ASP A 353 6.30 -36.87 16.10
N THR A 354 5.78 -37.44 15.01
CA THR A 354 4.96 -38.65 15.04
C THR A 354 5.87 -39.83 15.37
N SER A 355 6.57 -39.79 16.50
CA SER A 355 7.13 -40.99 17.11
C SER A 355 6.06 -41.57 18.01
N GLY A 356 5.20 -42.38 17.40
CA GLY A 356 4.59 -43.46 18.15
C GLY A 356 5.69 -44.37 18.67
N ASP A 357 5.77 -44.49 19.99
CA ASP A 357 6.36 -45.63 20.68
C ASP A 357 5.49 -45.87 21.92
N ALA A 358 4.47 -46.71 21.77
CA ALA A 358 4.53 -48.12 22.13
C ALA A 358 4.48 -48.33 23.65
N THR A 359 3.33 -48.83 24.09
CA THR A 359 3.21 -49.90 25.09
C THR A 359 4.23 -49.92 26.22
N LYS A 360 3.80 -49.53 27.42
CA LYS A 360 4.24 -50.19 28.66
C LYS A 360 3.15 -50.05 29.73
N LYS A 361 2.44 -51.17 29.87
CA LYS A 361 1.70 -51.72 31.03
C LYS A 361 0.79 -50.82 31.84
#